data_AF-A0A0G2AJ62-F1
#
_entry.id   AF-A0A0G2AJ62-F1
#
_cell.length_a   1.000
_cell.length_b   1.000
_cell.length_c   1.000
_cell.angle_alpha   90.00
_cell.angle_beta   90.00
_cell.angle_gamma   90.00
#
_symmetry.space_group_name_H-M   'P 1'
#
loop_
_entity.id
_entity.type
_entity.pdbx_description
1 polymer ?
#
loop_
_entity_poly.entity_id
_entity_poly.type
_entity_poly.pdbx_seq_one_letter_code
_entity_poly.pdbx_strand_id
1 'polypeptide(L)'
;MYNNRSRGFTLIELLVVIAIIGILSAVVLASLNTARSKGQDAAIQSDLSTIQTQAEIYYSDTSNSYLGMCADADIDRAVDAADTANGGSAGDVLCYDSATEYAVQSPLVADTVNDWCVDSTGYAGKTIIALGVADTACN
;
A
#
# COMPACT_ATOMS: atom_id res chain seq x y z
N MET A 1 57.39 -9.08 -30.44
CA MET A 1 56.11 -9.36 -31.12
C MET A 1 55.30 -10.29 -30.23
N TYR A 2 54.36 -9.75 -29.45
CA TYR A 2 53.48 -10.56 -28.58
C TYR A 2 52.24 -10.94 -29.40
N ASN A 3 52.14 -12.22 -29.79
CA ASN A 3 50.98 -12.73 -30.52
C ASN A 3 49.77 -12.79 -29.59
N ASN A 4 48.84 -11.86 -29.77
CA ASN A 4 47.57 -11.83 -29.06
C ASN A 4 46.65 -12.93 -29.65
N ARG A 5 46.59 -14.09 -29.00
CA ARG A 5 45.60 -15.13 -29.36
C ARG A 5 44.24 -14.69 -28.87
N SER A 6 43.34 -14.34 -29.80
CA SER A 6 41.92 -14.19 -29.50
C SER A 6 41.35 -15.55 -29.07
N ARG A 7 40.99 -15.67 -27.79
CA ARG A 7 40.23 -16.81 -27.27
C ARG A 7 38.75 -16.54 -27.54
N GLY A 8 38.13 -17.35 -28.40
CA GLY A 8 36.68 -17.34 -28.60
C GLY A 8 35.97 -18.13 -27.50
N PHE A 9 34.79 -17.67 -27.10
CA PHE A 9 33.89 -18.42 -26.22
C PHE A 9 33.35 -19.67 -26.94
N THR A 10 33.19 -20.77 -26.23
CA THR A 10 32.53 -21.97 -26.78
C THR A 10 31.01 -21.82 -26.70
N LEU A 11 30.29 -22.45 -27.64
CA LEU A 11 28.81 -22.50 -27.61
C LEU A 11 28.30 -23.16 -26.33
N ILE A 12 29.03 -24.14 -25.78
CA ILE A 12 28.63 -24.84 -24.56
C ILE A 12 28.75 -23.92 -23.33
N GLU A 13 29.77 -23.07 -23.27
CA GLU A 13 29.96 -22.12 -22.17
C GLU A 13 28.82 -21.10 -22.15
N LEU A 14 28.42 -20.59 -23.33
CA LEU A 14 27.33 -19.63 -23.42
C LEU A 14 25.99 -20.28 -23.05
N LEU A 15 25.75 -21.53 -23.46
CA LEU A 15 24.53 -22.27 -23.16
C LEU A 15 24.37 -22.55 -21.65
N VAL A 16 25.44 -22.94 -20.96
CA VAL A 16 25.39 -23.17 -19.51
C VAL A 16 25.12 -21.87 -18.74
N VAL A 17 25.69 -20.74 -19.19
CA VAL A 17 25.48 -19.44 -18.54
C VAL A 17 24.02 -18.99 -18.61
N ILE A 18 23.39 -19.04 -19.79
CA ILE A 18 21.98 -18.65 -19.91
C ILE A 18 21.06 -19.61 -19.14
N ALA A 19 21.42 -20.89 -19.04
CA ALA A 19 20.68 -21.85 -18.23
C ALA A 19 20.72 -21.49 -16.73
N ILE A 20 21.90 -21.13 -16.20
CA ILE A 20 22.04 -20.71 -14.80
C ILE A 20 21.30 -19.39 -14.55
N ILE A 21 21.42 -18.39 -15.44
CA ILE A 21 20.69 -17.11 -15.32
C ILE A 21 19.18 -17.36 -15.36
N GLY A 22 18.70 -18.27 -16.20
CA GLY A 22 17.28 -18.65 -16.26
C GLY A 22 16.75 -19.19 -14.93
N ILE A 23 17.50 -20.08 -14.28
CA ILE A 23 17.11 -20.66 -12.99
C ILE A 23 17.12 -19.58 -11.89
N LEU A 24 18.18 -18.77 -11.83
CA LEU A 24 18.30 -17.73 -10.80
C LEU A 24 17.23 -16.63 -10.96
N SER A 25 16.95 -16.21 -12.20
CA SER A 25 15.95 -15.17 -12.47
C SER A 25 14.53 -15.60 -12.11
N ALA A 26 14.18 -16.88 -12.29
CA ALA A 26 12.86 -17.40 -11.91
C ALA A 26 12.61 -17.30 -10.38
N VAL A 27 13.61 -17.65 -9.56
CA VAL A 27 13.49 -17.57 -8.08
C VAL A 27 13.41 -16.11 -7.62
N VAL A 28 14.23 -15.23 -8.21
CA VAL A 28 14.25 -13.80 -7.87
C VAL A 28 12.94 -13.11 -8.22
N LEU A 29 12.31 -13.45 -9.34
CA LEU A 29 11.04 -12.85 -9.74
C LEU A 29 9.90 -13.20 -8.77
N ALA A 30 9.86 -14.46 -8.32
CA ALA A 30 8.86 -14.91 -7.35
C ALA A 30 9.00 -14.16 -6.01
N SER A 31 10.22 -14.00 -5.50
CA SER A 31 10.46 -13.29 -4.23
C SER A 31 10.21 -11.78 -4.35
N LEU A 32 10.52 -11.17 -5.50
CA LEU A 32 10.28 -9.76 -5.75
C LEU A 32 8.78 -9.42 -5.75
N ASN A 33 7.93 -10.25 -6.34
CA ASN A 33 6.49 -9.99 -6.35
C ASN A 33 5.91 -9.93 -4.93
N THR A 34 6.28 -10.86 -4.05
CA THR A 34 5.86 -10.84 -2.64
C THR A 34 6.45 -9.66 -1.87
N ALA A 35 7.69 -9.25 -2.17
CA ALA A 35 8.30 -8.09 -1.54
C ALA A 35 7.61 -6.79 -1.96
N ARG A 36 7.20 -6.68 -3.23
CA ARG A 36 6.47 -5.52 -3.75
C ARG A 36 5.10 -5.37 -3.10
N SER A 37 4.32 -6.44 -2.99
CA SER A 37 2.99 -6.37 -2.34
C SER A 37 3.10 -5.98 -0.87
N LYS A 38 4.07 -6.53 -0.12
CA LYS A 38 4.33 -6.11 1.26
C LYS A 38 4.79 -4.66 1.39
N GLY A 39 5.51 -4.15 0.38
CA GLY A 39 5.91 -2.74 0.30
C GLY A 39 4.70 -1.82 0.08
N GLN A 40 3.73 -2.26 -0.72
CA GLN A 40 2.45 -1.55 -0.90
C GLN A 40 1.65 -1.50 0.40
N ASP A 41 1.53 -2.63 1.12
CA ASP A 41 0.86 -2.66 2.43
C ASP A 41 1.49 -1.68 3.44
N ALA A 42 2.83 -1.55 3.42
CA ALA A 42 3.53 -0.59 4.27
C ALA A 42 3.28 0.87 3.87
N ALA A 43 3.13 1.14 2.56
CA ALA A 43 2.75 2.46 2.06
C ALA A 43 1.32 2.81 2.51
N ILE A 44 0.36 1.90 2.33
CA ILE A 44 -1.03 2.04 2.78
C ILE A 44 -1.08 2.37 4.28
N GLN A 45 -0.34 1.65 5.12
CA GLN A 45 -0.27 1.92 6.57
C GLN A 45 0.26 3.33 6.88
N SER A 46 1.26 3.79 6.13
CA SER A 46 1.83 5.13 6.27
C SER A 46 0.86 6.22 5.81
N ASP A 47 0.13 5.98 4.74
CA ASP A 47 -0.85 6.91 4.20
C ASP A 47 -2.04 7.05 5.17
N LEU A 48 -2.56 5.94 5.71
CA LEU A 48 -3.63 5.97 6.71
C LEU A 48 -3.19 6.64 8.02
N SER A 49 -1.94 6.48 8.45
CA SER A 49 -1.40 7.23 9.59
C SER A 49 -1.31 8.74 9.31
N THR A 50 -1.04 9.10 8.06
CA THR A 50 -1.04 10.50 7.61
C THR A 50 -2.46 11.06 7.64
N ILE A 51 -3.45 10.30 7.15
CA ILE A 51 -4.87 10.67 7.21
C ILE A 51 -5.32 10.89 8.66
N GLN A 52 -4.95 10.02 9.58
CA GLN A 52 -5.25 10.21 11.01
C GLN A 52 -4.68 11.54 11.54
N THR A 53 -3.47 11.91 11.15
CA THR A 53 -2.89 13.21 11.54
C THR A 53 -3.64 14.38 10.89
N GLN A 54 -4.02 14.27 9.62
CA GLN A 54 -4.82 15.28 8.92
C GLN A 54 -6.22 15.41 9.49
N ALA A 55 -6.84 14.32 9.94
CA ALA A 55 -8.15 14.32 10.59
C ALA A 55 -8.13 15.19 11.86
N GLU A 56 -7.10 15.06 12.70
CA GLU A 56 -6.97 15.90 13.91
C GLU A 56 -6.76 17.38 13.59
N ILE A 57 -6.04 17.68 12.50
CA ILE A 57 -5.89 19.05 11.98
C ILE A 57 -7.25 19.58 11.52
N TYR A 58 -7.96 18.80 10.71
CA TYR A 58 -9.30 19.13 10.21
C TYR A 58 -10.28 19.40 11.35
N TYR A 59 -10.28 18.56 12.39
CA TYR A 59 -11.10 18.73 13.57
C TYR A 59 -10.83 20.07 14.28
N SER A 60 -9.56 20.42 14.42
CA SER A 60 -9.13 21.66 15.05
C SER A 60 -9.55 22.90 14.25
N ASP A 61 -9.51 22.81 12.91
CA ASP A 61 -9.87 23.90 12.00
C ASP A 61 -11.40 24.03 11.81
N THR A 62 -12.14 22.92 11.91
CA THR A 62 -13.58 22.82 11.62
C THR A 62 -14.42 22.79 12.90
N SER A 63 -14.20 23.76 13.80
CA SER A 63 -15.00 23.95 15.00
C SER A 63 -15.13 22.71 15.91
N ASN A 64 -14.10 21.86 15.98
CA ASN A 64 -14.11 20.60 16.72
C ASN A 64 -15.13 19.60 16.16
N SER A 65 -15.13 19.41 14.84
CA SER A 65 -15.98 18.41 14.19
C SER A 65 -15.27 17.70 13.03
N TYR A 66 -15.53 16.41 12.88
CA TYR A 66 -15.08 15.62 11.74
C TYR A 66 -16.08 15.62 10.58
N LEU A 67 -17.22 16.31 10.71
CA LEU A 67 -18.26 16.25 9.69
C LEU A 67 -17.77 16.85 8.36
N GLY A 68 -17.79 16.06 7.30
CA GLY A 68 -17.28 16.44 5.98
C GLY A 68 -15.78 16.22 5.79
N MET A 69 -15.10 15.62 6.77
CA MET A 69 -13.67 15.30 6.70
C MET A 69 -13.33 14.44 5.49
N CYS A 70 -14.13 13.41 5.18
CA CYS A 70 -13.86 12.53 4.04
C CYS A 70 -14.05 13.23 2.69
N ALA A 71 -14.68 14.41 2.65
CA ALA A 71 -14.85 15.22 1.45
C ALA A 71 -13.85 16.40 1.39
N ASP A 72 -12.97 16.53 2.39
CA ASP A 72 -11.92 17.53 2.39
C ASP A 72 -10.86 17.20 1.34
N ALA A 73 -10.40 18.19 0.58
CA ALA A 73 -9.52 17.96 -0.56
C ALA A 73 -8.12 17.43 -0.17
N ASP A 74 -7.60 17.79 1.01
CA ASP A 74 -6.27 17.33 1.43
C ASP A 74 -6.32 15.89 1.96
N ILE A 75 -7.45 15.50 2.56
CA ILE A 75 -7.70 14.13 3.03
C ILE A 75 -8.07 13.23 1.85
N ASP A 76 -8.93 13.69 0.93
CA ASP A 76 -9.30 12.98 -0.31
C ASP A 76 -8.05 12.65 -1.15
N ARG A 77 -7.10 13.57 -1.24
CA ARG A 77 -5.80 13.30 -1.90
C ARG A 77 -4.95 12.25 -1.20
N ALA A 78 -5.02 12.16 0.13
CA ALA A 78 -4.30 11.14 0.88
C ALA A 78 -5.00 9.77 0.75
N VAL A 79 -6.33 9.76 0.66
CA VAL A 79 -7.14 8.59 0.31
C VAL A 79 -6.79 8.09 -1.10
N ASP A 80 -6.74 8.97 -2.09
CA ASP A 80 -6.33 8.65 -3.47
C ASP A 80 -4.91 8.07 -3.55
N ALA A 81 -3.99 8.55 -2.69
CA ALA A 81 -2.64 8.02 -2.60
C ALA A 81 -2.64 6.57 -2.08
N ALA A 82 -3.45 6.29 -1.06
CA ALA A 82 -3.63 4.94 -0.53
C ALA A 82 -4.31 4.01 -1.56
N ASP A 83 -5.31 4.49 -2.31
CA ASP A 83 -5.93 3.76 -3.43
C ASP A 83 -4.89 3.42 -4.52
N THR A 84 -4.03 4.38 -4.84
CA THR A 84 -2.93 4.18 -5.79
C THR A 84 -1.93 3.13 -5.30
N ALA A 85 -1.63 3.11 -4.00
CA ALA A 85 -0.79 2.10 -3.39
C ALA A 85 -1.41 0.69 -3.47
N ASN A 86 -2.74 0.60 -3.37
CA ASN A 86 -3.51 -0.65 -3.49
C ASN A 86 -3.50 -1.26 -4.90
N GLY A 87 -3.35 -0.43 -5.93
CA GLY A 87 -3.43 -0.88 -7.32
C GLY A 87 -4.14 0.10 -8.24
N GLY A 88 -4.64 1.23 -7.72
CA GLY A 88 -5.17 2.35 -8.50
C GLY A 88 -6.62 2.20 -8.94
N SER A 89 -7.42 1.36 -8.27
CA SER A 89 -8.87 1.41 -8.43
C SER A 89 -9.44 2.40 -7.42
N ALA A 90 -10.23 3.36 -7.88
CA ALA A 90 -10.88 4.32 -6.99
C ALA A 90 -11.94 3.61 -6.13
N GLY A 91 -11.94 3.89 -4.83
CA GLY A 91 -12.96 3.41 -3.90
C GLY A 91 -12.65 2.10 -3.19
N ASP A 92 -11.38 1.67 -3.20
CA ASP A 92 -10.91 0.56 -2.35
C ASP A 92 -10.75 1.03 -0.90
N VAL A 93 -10.28 2.27 -0.70
CA VAL A 93 -10.22 2.92 0.61
C VAL A 93 -11.61 3.48 0.96
N LEU A 94 -12.15 3.00 2.07
CA LEU A 94 -13.40 3.48 2.66
C LEU A 94 -13.10 4.58 3.67
N CYS A 95 -13.82 5.70 3.58
CA CYS A 95 -13.77 6.78 4.54
C CYS A 95 -15.19 7.14 4.97
N TYR A 96 -15.46 7.10 6.27
CA TYR A 96 -16.70 7.55 6.86
C TYR A 96 -16.43 8.51 8.01
N ASP A 97 -17.20 9.60 8.04
CA ASP A 97 -17.12 10.61 9.08
C ASP A 97 -18.50 10.94 9.64
N SER A 98 -18.48 11.49 10.85
CA SER A 98 -19.62 12.05 11.55
C SER A 98 -19.18 13.32 12.27
N ALA A 99 -20.08 13.95 13.02
CA ALA A 99 -19.71 15.15 13.77
C ALA A 99 -18.59 14.90 14.80
N THR A 100 -18.48 13.69 15.35
CA THR A 100 -17.62 13.39 16.51
C THR A 100 -16.64 12.25 16.28
N GLU A 101 -16.83 11.45 15.24
CA GLU A 101 -16.06 10.23 15.00
C GLU A 101 -15.79 10.06 13.51
N TYR A 102 -14.72 9.33 13.18
CA TYR A 102 -14.40 8.90 11.82
C TYR A 102 -13.74 7.53 11.83
N ALA A 103 -13.84 6.83 10.70
CA ALA A 103 -13.00 5.69 10.39
C ALA A 103 -12.57 5.69 8.92
N VAL A 104 -11.34 5.26 8.69
CA VAL A 104 -10.78 5.08 7.35
C VAL A 104 -10.15 3.70 7.27
N GLN A 105 -10.49 2.96 6.23
CA GLN A 105 -10.02 1.59 6.04
C GLN A 105 -9.56 1.38 4.60
N SER A 106 -8.50 0.61 4.43
CA SER A 106 -8.00 0.20 3.12
C SER A 106 -7.70 -1.30 3.10
N PRO A 107 -8.07 -2.04 2.04
CA PRO A 107 -7.68 -3.43 1.89
C PRO A 107 -6.17 -3.55 1.74
N LEU A 108 -5.60 -4.71 2.09
CA LEU A 108 -4.17 -4.95 1.90
C LEU A 108 -3.90 -5.78 0.64
N VAL A 109 -2.82 -5.45 -0.07
CA VAL A 109 -2.44 -6.10 -1.33
C VAL A 109 -1.80 -7.44 -1.07
N ALA A 110 -0.94 -7.56 -0.06
CA ALA A 110 -0.32 -8.83 0.28
C ALA A 110 -1.20 -9.73 1.17
N ASP A 111 -2.13 -9.12 1.91
CA ASP A 111 -3.02 -9.78 2.87
C ASP A 111 -4.48 -9.60 2.47
N THR A 112 -4.95 -10.44 1.54
CA THR A 112 -6.30 -10.34 0.96
C THR A 112 -7.43 -10.75 1.92
N VAL A 113 -7.12 -10.98 3.19
CA VAL A 113 -8.09 -11.36 4.23
C VAL A 113 -8.29 -10.23 5.22
N ASN A 114 -7.27 -9.37 5.40
CA ASN A 114 -7.30 -8.32 6.39
C ASN A 114 -7.15 -6.95 5.74
N ASP A 115 -7.93 -6.01 6.24
CA ASP A 115 -7.86 -4.62 5.86
C ASP A 115 -7.16 -3.82 6.97
N TRP A 116 -6.46 -2.76 6.61
CA TRP A 116 -5.89 -1.83 7.59
C TRP A 116 -6.90 -0.72 7.87
N CYS A 117 -7.23 -0.52 9.14
CA CYS A 117 -8.21 0.47 9.58
C CYS A 117 -7.61 1.42 10.62
N VAL A 118 -7.98 2.69 10.53
CA VAL A 118 -7.70 3.74 11.52
C VAL A 118 -9.00 4.45 11.89
N ASP A 119 -9.13 4.88 13.16
CA ASP A 119 -10.32 5.62 13.62
C ASP A 119 -9.98 6.78 14.58
N SER A 120 -11.01 7.55 14.92
CA SER A 120 -10.95 8.70 15.84
C SER A 120 -10.60 8.34 17.29
N THR A 121 -10.62 7.06 17.67
CA THR A 121 -10.18 6.64 19.01
C THR A 121 -8.66 6.46 19.10
N GLY A 122 -7.97 6.57 17.96
CA GLY A 122 -6.55 6.30 17.83
C GLY A 122 -6.25 4.84 17.52
N TYR A 123 -7.24 4.03 17.15
CA TYR A 123 -6.99 2.67 16.68
C TYR A 123 -6.22 2.73 15.36
N ALA A 124 -5.27 1.81 15.19
CA ALA A 124 -4.57 1.56 13.94
C ALA A 124 -4.19 0.07 13.89
N GLY A 125 -4.85 -0.68 13.02
CA GLY A 125 -4.71 -2.13 13.07
C GLY A 125 -5.38 -2.87 11.92
N LYS A 126 -5.17 -4.20 11.92
CA LYS A 126 -5.81 -5.10 10.96
C LYS A 126 -7.22 -5.45 11.41
N THR A 127 -8.14 -5.41 10.48
CA THR A 127 -9.56 -5.74 10.60
C THR A 127 -9.91 -6.81 9.57
N ILE A 128 -10.91 -7.63 9.84
CA ILE A 128 -11.34 -8.72 8.92
C ILE A 128 -12.63 -8.34 8.18
N ILE A 129 -13.35 -7.35 8.71
CA ILE A 129 -14.64 -6.92 8.21
C ILE A 129 -14.47 -5.52 7.61
N ALA A 130 -14.85 -5.37 6.35
CA ALA A 130 -14.94 -4.06 5.72
C ALA A 130 -15.95 -3.19 6.47
N LEU A 131 -15.64 -1.91 6.66
CA LEU A 131 -16.51 -0.91 7.26
C LEU A 131 -17.85 -0.91 6.52
N GLY A 132 -18.93 -1.04 7.28
CA GLY A 132 -20.27 -0.77 6.78
C GLY A 132 -20.42 0.70 6.43
N VAL A 133 -21.43 1.00 5.62
CA VAL A 133 -21.73 2.39 5.26
C VAL A 133 -22.01 3.20 6.52
N ALA A 134 -21.22 4.27 6.71
CA ALA A 134 -21.27 5.15 7.87
C ALA A 134 -20.75 4.54 9.20
N ASP A 135 -20.03 3.41 9.17
CA ASP A 135 -19.32 2.92 10.34
C ASP A 135 -18.11 3.83 10.63
N THR A 136 -18.09 4.44 11.81
CA THR A 136 -17.04 5.37 12.27
C THR A 136 -16.08 4.75 13.28
N ALA A 137 -16.04 3.41 13.36
CA ALA A 137 -15.15 2.68 14.26
C ALA A 137 -14.58 1.43 13.59
N CYS A 138 -13.30 1.15 13.83
CA CYS A 138 -12.65 -0.05 13.34
C CYS A 138 -13.10 -1.28 14.16
N ASN A 139 -13.70 -2.27 13.50
CA ASN A 139 -14.24 -3.50 14.13
C ASN A 139 -13.58 -4.78 13.62
#